data_AF-A0A3B3UWC6-F1
#
_entry.id   AF-A0A3B3UWC6-F1
#
_cell.length_a   1.000
_cell.length_b   1.000
_cell.length_c   1.000
_cell.angle_alpha   90.00
_cell.angle_beta   90.00
_cell.angle_gamma   90.00
#
_symmetry.space_group_name_H-M   'P 1'
#
loop_
_entity.id
_entity.type
_entity.pdbx_description
1 polymer ?
#
loop_
_entity_poly.entity_id
_entity_poly.type
_entity_poly.pdbx_seq_one_letter_code
_entity_poly.pdbx_strand_id
1 'polypeptide(L)'
;MKMLQFLCSVSCRTDQTNITAQPGQDARLPCTSPDNKPALFVEWRRTDLRSEYVLRYRNNKINTENQHPSFRDRVDLLDQQMKDGDVSLVLRNVTTGDRGAYKCRVVQTDRKIDTVFTINLDVETSPGESLSAFSAASCLVMSEGISSES
;
A
#
# COMPACT_ATOMS: atom_id res chain seq x y z
N MET A 1 16.02 36.45 33.68
CA MET A 1 16.26 34.99 33.75
C MET A 1 15.93 34.43 32.38
N LYS A 2 16.89 33.81 31.69
CA LYS A 2 16.70 33.29 30.32
C LYS A 2 15.86 32.02 30.39
N MET A 3 14.63 32.08 29.85
CA MET A 3 13.74 30.93 29.77
C MET A 3 14.29 29.99 28.68
N LEU A 4 14.96 28.92 29.10
CA LEU A 4 15.40 27.85 28.20
C LEU A 4 14.13 27.21 27.61
N GLN A 5 13.82 27.52 26.36
CA GLN A 5 12.77 26.84 25.63
C GLN A 5 13.30 25.43 25.30
N PHE A 6 12.78 24.44 26.03
CA PHE A 6 12.91 23.04 25.63
C PHE A 6 12.09 22.87 24.35
N LEU A 7 12.76 22.89 23.20
CA LEU A 7 12.22 22.34 21.96
C LEU A 7 12.09 20.83 22.20
N CYS A 8 10.91 20.39 22.62
CA CYS A 8 10.56 18.98 22.58
C CYS A 8 10.37 18.62 21.11
N SER A 9 11.46 18.31 20.42
CA SER A 9 11.43 17.65 19.11
C SER A 9 10.91 16.24 19.35
N VAL A 10 9.59 16.09 19.41
CA VAL A 10 8.93 14.81 19.24
C VAL A 10 9.21 14.37 17.81
N SER A 11 10.36 13.72 17.61
CA SER A 11 10.64 12.98 16.39
C SER A 11 9.75 11.73 16.43
N CYS A 12 8.49 11.88 16.03
CA CYS A 12 7.65 10.75 15.67
C CYS A 12 8.34 10.08 14.48
N ARG A 13 9.02 8.96 14.71
CA ARG A 13 9.49 8.11 13.62
C ARG A 13 8.21 7.61 12.95
N THR A 14 7.87 8.20 11.81
CA THR A 14 6.98 7.56 10.88
C THR A 14 7.74 6.36 10.35
N ASP A 15 7.55 5.19 10.97
CA ASP A 15 8.11 3.94 10.47
C ASP A 15 7.38 3.61 9.17
N GLN A 16 7.85 4.19 8.08
CA GLN A 16 7.34 3.98 6.73
C GLN A 16 8.17 2.87 6.09
N THR A 17 7.56 1.71 5.91
CA THR A 17 8.19 0.59 5.19
C THR A 17 7.88 0.73 3.70
N ASN A 18 8.89 0.60 2.84
CA ASN A 18 8.69 0.56 1.39
C ASN A 18 8.85 -0.87 0.90
N ILE A 19 7.87 -1.36 0.13
CA ILE A 19 7.83 -2.68 -0.49
C ILE A 19 7.73 -2.49 -1.99
N THR A 20 8.49 -3.28 -2.75
CA THR A 20 8.44 -3.29 -4.21
C THR A 20 7.97 -4.65 -4.69
N ALA A 21 7.11 -4.68 -5.68
CA ALA A 21 6.65 -5.90 -6.35
C ALA A 21 6.56 -5.69 -7.86
N GLN A 22 6.62 -6.77 -8.63
CA GLN A 22 6.33 -6.72 -10.07
C GLN A 22 4.87 -7.06 -10.34
N PRO A 23 4.28 -6.54 -11.44
CA PRO A 23 2.96 -6.96 -11.90
C PRO A 23 2.86 -8.48 -12.01
N GLY A 24 1.75 -9.05 -11.53
CA GLY A 24 1.50 -10.49 -11.50
C GLY A 24 2.06 -11.22 -10.28
N GLN A 25 2.96 -10.62 -9.50
CA GLN A 25 3.50 -11.23 -8.28
C GLN A 25 2.58 -11.05 -7.07
N ASP A 26 2.83 -11.82 -6.02
CA ASP A 26 2.22 -11.61 -4.71
C ASP A 26 3.10 -10.66 -3.88
N ALA A 27 2.50 -9.58 -3.36
CA ALA A 27 3.16 -8.69 -2.41
C ALA A 27 2.84 -9.09 -0.97
N ARG A 28 3.85 -9.01 -0.10
CA ARG A 28 3.71 -9.18 1.35
C ARG A 28 3.94 -7.85 2.04
N LEU A 29 2.91 -7.29 2.64
CA LEU A 29 3.00 -6.01 3.37
C LEU A 29 3.17 -6.33 4.86
N PRO A 30 4.37 -6.08 5.44
CA PRO A 30 4.66 -6.48 6.81
C PRO A 30 3.85 -5.66 7.80
N CYS A 31 3.31 -6.31 8.82
CA CYS A 31 2.73 -5.65 9.98
C CYS A 31 2.73 -6.60 11.17
N THR A 32 3.18 -6.11 12.32
CA THR A 32 3.24 -6.90 13.55
C THR A 32 2.47 -6.17 14.64
N SER A 33 1.70 -6.94 15.38
CA SER A 33 1.00 -6.44 16.56
C SER A 33 1.98 -6.05 17.68
N PRO A 34 1.60 -5.10 18.56
CA PRO A 34 2.41 -4.75 19.72
C PRO A 34 2.75 -5.96 20.60
N ASP A 35 3.98 -6.00 21.12
CA ASP A 35 4.51 -7.08 21.96
C ASP A 35 4.39 -8.50 21.35
N ASN A 36 4.20 -8.63 20.04
CA ASN A 36 4.04 -9.91 19.35
C ASN A 36 2.87 -10.76 19.91
N LYS A 37 1.79 -10.10 20.35
CA LYS A 37 0.61 -10.74 20.93
C LYS A 37 -0.57 -10.79 19.95
N PRO A 38 -1.37 -11.86 19.93
CA PRO A 38 -2.51 -11.98 19.02
C PRO A 38 -3.41 -10.73 19.01
N ALA A 39 -3.79 -10.30 17.80
CA ALA A 39 -4.70 -9.18 17.60
C ALA A 39 -6.15 -9.64 17.61
N LEU A 40 -7.05 -8.82 18.17
CA LEU A 40 -8.50 -9.09 18.10
C LEU A 40 -9.16 -8.46 16.89
N PHE A 41 -8.52 -7.42 16.37
CA PHE A 41 -9.01 -6.65 15.26
C PHE A 41 -7.83 -6.15 14.44
N VAL A 42 -7.90 -6.36 13.14
CA VAL A 42 -6.93 -5.88 12.16
C VAL A 42 -7.69 -5.22 11.02
N GLU A 43 -7.25 -4.04 10.62
CA GLU A 43 -7.72 -3.35 9.44
C GLU A 43 -6.56 -2.95 8.55
N TRP A 44 -6.63 -3.39 7.31
CA TRP A 44 -5.83 -2.88 6.21
C TRP A 44 -6.68 -1.91 5.39
N ARG A 45 -6.17 -0.69 5.22
CA ARG A 45 -6.79 0.36 4.38
C ARG A 45 -5.75 0.95 3.46
N ARG A 46 -6.17 1.51 2.33
CA ARG A 46 -5.32 2.44 1.60
C ARG A 46 -5.63 3.88 2.01
N THR A 47 -4.67 4.77 1.83
CA THR A 47 -4.86 6.20 2.15
C THR A 47 -5.69 6.96 1.13
N ASP A 48 -5.79 6.45 -0.10
CA ASP A 48 -6.54 7.04 -1.20
C ASP A 48 -7.95 6.46 -1.38
N LEU A 49 -8.27 5.36 -0.67
CA LEU A 49 -9.62 4.85 -0.54
C LEU A 49 -10.36 5.57 0.59
N ARG A 50 -11.68 5.72 0.43
CA ARG A 50 -12.54 6.40 1.42
C ARG A 50 -12.82 5.50 2.63
N SER A 51 -14.02 4.93 2.69
CA SER A 51 -14.47 4.09 3.81
C SER A 51 -14.20 2.61 3.60
N GLU A 52 -13.83 2.20 2.38
CA GLU A 52 -13.69 0.81 2.00
C GLU A 52 -12.38 0.21 2.52
N TYR A 53 -12.44 -1.06 2.90
CA TYR A 53 -11.29 -1.79 3.44
C TYR A 53 -10.58 -2.58 2.34
N VAL A 54 -9.26 -2.71 2.48
CA VAL A 54 -8.49 -3.72 1.75
C VAL A 54 -8.79 -5.08 2.37
N LEU A 55 -8.58 -5.21 3.67
CA LEU A 55 -8.92 -6.39 4.47
C LEU A 55 -9.35 -5.96 5.87
N ARG A 56 -10.38 -6.60 6.42
CA ARG A 56 -10.79 -6.43 7.80
C ARG A 56 -10.91 -7.79 8.46
N TYR A 57 -10.25 -7.96 9.61
CA TYR A 57 -10.35 -9.16 10.43
C TYR A 57 -10.94 -8.81 11.80
N ARG A 58 -12.00 -9.52 12.19
CA ARG A 58 -12.68 -9.36 13.48
C ARG A 58 -13.47 -10.62 13.82
N ASN A 59 -13.58 -10.96 15.11
CA ASN A 59 -14.33 -12.12 15.59
C ASN A 59 -13.85 -13.43 14.93
N ASN A 60 -12.52 -13.59 14.86
CA ASN A 60 -11.84 -14.77 14.30
C ASN A 60 -12.17 -15.09 12.84
N LYS A 61 -12.48 -14.07 12.03
CA LYS A 61 -12.74 -14.21 10.60
C LYS A 61 -12.42 -12.94 9.83
N ILE A 62 -12.11 -13.12 8.55
CA ILE A 62 -12.09 -12.02 7.58
C ILE A 62 -13.54 -11.61 7.30
N ASN A 63 -13.81 -10.32 7.40
CA ASN A 63 -15.09 -9.71 7.09
C ASN A 63 -14.98 -9.03 5.73
N THR A 64 -15.86 -9.42 4.81
CA THR A 64 -15.92 -8.91 3.42
C THR A 64 -16.90 -7.75 3.25
N GLU A 65 -17.59 -7.35 4.33
CA GLU A 65 -18.52 -6.22 4.31
C GLU A 65 -17.73 -4.93 4.05
N ASN A 66 -18.17 -4.14 3.06
CA ASN A 66 -17.52 -2.90 2.66
C ASN A 66 -16.03 -3.07 2.24
N GLN A 67 -15.64 -4.29 1.80
CA GLN A 67 -14.35 -4.53 1.17
C GLN A 67 -14.35 -3.96 -0.25
N HIS A 68 -13.31 -3.18 -0.59
CA HIS A 68 -13.18 -2.58 -1.90
C HIS A 68 -13.09 -3.66 -2.99
N PRO A 69 -13.88 -3.57 -4.08
CA PRO A 69 -14.02 -4.65 -5.06
C PRO A 69 -12.71 -5.15 -5.68
N SER A 70 -11.72 -4.28 -5.89
CA SER A 70 -10.43 -4.66 -6.49
C SER A 70 -9.57 -5.59 -5.63
N PHE A 71 -9.90 -5.75 -4.34
CA PHE A 71 -9.16 -6.60 -3.40
C PHE A 71 -9.87 -7.91 -3.07
N ARG A 72 -11.13 -8.07 -3.51
CA ARG A 72 -11.88 -9.31 -3.28
C ARG A 72 -11.13 -10.49 -3.89
N ASP A 73 -11.07 -11.59 -3.14
CA ASP A 73 -10.39 -12.84 -3.49
C ASP A 73 -8.88 -12.72 -3.77
N ARG A 74 -8.30 -11.53 -3.56
CA ARG A 74 -6.88 -11.24 -3.79
C ARG A 74 -6.11 -11.00 -2.49
N VAL A 75 -6.78 -10.87 -1.35
CA VAL A 75 -6.11 -10.56 -0.07
C VAL A 75 -6.37 -11.58 1.01
N ASP A 76 -5.35 -11.81 1.83
CA ASP A 76 -5.41 -12.62 3.04
C ASP A 76 -4.43 -12.10 4.09
N LEU A 77 -4.52 -12.60 5.32
CA LEU A 77 -3.45 -12.46 6.31
C LEU A 77 -2.41 -13.55 6.07
N LEU A 78 -1.12 -13.21 6.24
CA LEU A 78 -0.02 -14.15 6.09
C LEU A 78 -0.14 -15.34 7.04
N ASP A 79 -0.54 -15.07 8.29
CA ASP A 79 -0.94 -16.07 9.25
C ASP A 79 -2.28 -15.70 9.89
N GLN A 80 -3.33 -16.45 9.56
CA GLN A 80 -4.65 -16.26 10.17
C GLN A 80 -4.69 -16.66 11.66
N GLN A 81 -3.73 -17.46 12.13
CA GLN A 81 -3.55 -17.75 13.57
C GLN A 81 -2.84 -16.59 14.28
N MET A 82 -2.25 -15.66 13.54
CA MET A 82 -1.50 -14.50 14.04
C MET A 82 -0.43 -14.89 15.07
N LYS A 83 0.29 -16.00 14.82
CA LYS A 83 1.39 -16.42 15.68
C LYS A 83 2.42 -15.32 15.76
N ASP A 84 2.95 -15.12 16.97
CA ASP A 84 3.92 -14.08 17.26
C ASP A 84 3.43 -12.67 16.85
N GLY A 85 2.11 -12.49 16.72
CA GLY A 85 1.51 -11.22 16.36
C GLY A 85 1.67 -10.83 14.90
N ASP A 86 2.05 -11.73 14.00
CA ASP A 86 2.15 -11.44 12.57
C ASP A 86 0.75 -11.25 11.96
N VAL A 87 0.50 -10.04 11.47
CA VAL A 87 -0.75 -9.62 10.83
C VAL A 87 -0.49 -9.05 9.44
N SER A 88 0.62 -9.46 8.82
CA SER A 88 1.04 -9.05 7.50
C SER A 88 -0.01 -9.39 6.45
N LEU A 89 -0.21 -8.49 5.48
CA LEU A 89 -1.12 -8.70 4.37
C LEU A 89 -0.42 -9.45 3.24
N VAL A 90 -1.10 -10.44 2.68
CA VAL A 90 -0.76 -11.02 1.37
C VAL A 90 -1.71 -10.42 0.35
N LEU A 91 -1.17 -9.72 -0.66
CA LEU A 91 -1.90 -9.21 -1.82
C LEU A 91 -1.46 -9.97 -3.07
N ARG A 92 -2.38 -10.72 -3.67
CA ARG A 92 -2.12 -11.61 -4.80
C ARG A 92 -2.27 -10.92 -6.15
N ASN A 93 -1.47 -11.37 -7.11
CA ASN A 93 -1.53 -10.93 -8.51
C ASN A 93 -1.54 -9.39 -8.62
N VAL A 94 -0.50 -8.75 -8.11
CA VAL A 94 -0.36 -7.28 -8.03
C VAL A 94 -0.45 -6.64 -9.41
N THR A 95 -1.09 -5.47 -9.46
CA THR A 95 -1.24 -4.63 -10.66
C THR A 95 -0.68 -3.24 -10.38
N THR A 96 -0.42 -2.46 -11.42
CA THR A 96 0.01 -1.06 -11.27
C THR A 96 -0.99 -0.20 -10.49
N GLY A 97 -2.28 -0.56 -10.51
CA GLY A 97 -3.34 0.09 -9.73
C GLY A 97 -3.27 -0.19 -8.22
N ASP A 98 -2.52 -1.22 -7.80
CA ASP A 98 -2.31 -1.55 -6.39
C ASP A 98 -1.20 -0.70 -5.74
N ARG A 99 -0.42 0.05 -6.54
CA ARG A 99 0.55 1.02 -6.02
C ARG A 99 -0.14 2.00 -5.07
N GLY A 100 0.49 2.28 -3.94
CA GLY A 100 -0.01 3.26 -2.98
C GLY A 100 0.43 3.01 -1.54
N ALA A 101 -0.06 3.87 -0.63
CA ALA A 101 0.19 3.73 0.79
C ALA A 101 -0.94 2.96 1.48
N TYR A 102 -0.54 1.95 2.24
CA TYR A 102 -1.37 1.05 3.01
C TYR A 102 -1.19 1.32 4.50
N LYS A 103 -2.29 1.34 5.25
CA LYS A 103 -2.31 1.47 6.69
C LYS A 103 -2.77 0.17 7.32
N CYS A 104 -1.94 -0.40 8.19
CA CYS A 104 -2.29 -1.52 9.05
C CYS A 104 -2.67 -0.96 10.41
N ARG A 105 -3.92 -1.15 10.84
CA ARG A 105 -4.41 -0.80 12.18
C ARG A 105 -4.66 -2.07 12.98
N VAL A 106 -4.05 -2.16 14.16
CA VAL A 106 -4.12 -3.32 15.05
C VAL A 106 -4.70 -2.91 16.40
N VAL A 107 -5.67 -3.69 16.91
CA VAL A 107 -6.25 -3.48 18.25
C VAL A 107 -6.17 -4.76 19.08
N GLN A 108 -5.65 -4.64 20.29
CA GLN A 108 -5.53 -5.69 21.31
C GLN A 108 -6.39 -5.38 22.55
N THR A 109 -7.05 -6.38 23.15
CA THR A 109 -7.90 -6.20 24.35
C THR A 109 -7.14 -5.68 25.55
N ASP A 110 -5.94 -6.21 25.78
CA ASP A 110 -5.32 -6.16 27.09
C ASP A 110 -4.82 -4.76 27.45
N ARG A 111 -4.71 -3.86 26.46
CA ARG A 111 -4.18 -2.51 26.66
C ARG A 111 -4.94 -1.39 25.92
N LYS A 112 -6.03 -1.70 25.19
CA LYS A 112 -6.66 -0.77 24.23
C LYS A 112 -5.62 -0.05 23.37
N ILE A 113 -4.55 -0.75 22.99
CA ILE A 113 -3.53 -0.19 22.12
C ILE A 113 -4.10 -0.17 20.71
N ASP A 114 -4.11 1.02 20.13
CA ASP A 114 -4.46 1.26 18.74
C ASP A 114 -3.18 1.70 18.04
N THR A 115 -2.57 0.77 17.30
CA THR A 115 -1.32 1.04 16.57
C THR A 115 -1.59 1.04 15.08
N VAL A 116 -1.01 2.04 14.40
CA VAL A 116 -1.11 2.20 12.95
C VAL A 116 0.28 2.22 12.34
N PHE A 117 0.53 1.29 11.41
CA PHE A 117 1.74 1.25 10.59
C PHE A 117 1.41 1.67 9.16
N THR A 118 2.36 2.35 8.49
CA THR A 118 2.19 2.77 7.09
C THR A 118 3.22 2.05 6.22
N ILE A 119 2.74 1.36 5.18
CA ILE A 119 3.54 0.62 4.22
C ILE A 119 3.27 1.20 2.84
N ASN A 120 4.30 1.59 2.11
CA ASN A 120 4.17 2.02 0.72
C ASN A 120 4.49 0.84 -0.21
N LEU A 121 3.56 0.49 -1.09
CA LEU A 121 3.77 -0.49 -2.14
C LEU A 121 4.08 0.23 -3.45
N ASP A 122 5.26 -0.01 -3.99
CA ASP A 122 5.64 0.34 -5.35
C ASP A 122 5.51 -0.88 -6.27
N VAL A 123 5.06 -0.64 -7.51
CA VAL A 123 4.88 -1.70 -8.51
C VAL A 123 5.74 -1.40 -9.73
N GLU A 124 6.84 -2.15 -9.89
CA GLU A 124 7.81 -1.93 -10.97
C GLU A 124 7.12 -2.06 -12.33
N THR A 125 7.06 -0.96 -13.07
CA THR A 125 6.64 -1.01 -14.48
C THR A 125 7.87 -1.30 -15.33
N SER A 126 7.74 -2.22 -16.29
CA SER A 126 8.78 -2.39 -17.31
C SER A 126 9.04 -1.04 -17.99
N PRO A 127 10.32 -0.67 -18.27
CA PRO A 127 10.66 0.58 -18.95
C PRO A 127 9.98 0.75 -20.33
N GLY A 128 9.39 -0.30 -20.91
CA GLY A 128 8.73 -0.28 -22.21
C GLY A 128 7.24 0.11 -22.23
N GLU A 129 6.57 0.25 -21.08
CA GLU A 129 5.12 0.53 -21.03
C GLU A 129 4.76 2.03 -21.01
N SER A 130 5.70 2.94 -20.73
CA SER A 130 5.41 4.38 -20.67
C SER A 130 5.36 5.06 -22.06
N LEU A 131 5.91 4.43 -23.09
CA LEU A 131 6.04 5.03 -24.44
C LEU A 131 4.90 4.68 -25.40
N SER A 132 4.01 3.75 -25.06
CA SER A 132 2.88 3.35 -25.92
C SER A 132 1.63 4.23 -25.76
N ALA A 133 1.54 5.03 -24.69
CA ALA A 133 0.39 5.90 -24.42
C ALA A 133 0.43 7.27 -25.14
N PHE A 134 1.54 7.61 -25.81
CA PHE A 134 1.72 8.87 -26.52
C PHE A 134 2.20 8.68 -27.97
N SER A 135 1.57 7.82 -28.77
CA SER A 135 1.76 7.93 -30.23
C SER A 135 0.63 7.27 -31.04
N ALA A 136 -0.53 7.91 -31.04
CA ALA A 136 -1.57 7.69 -32.04
C ALA A 136 -2.36 8.98 -32.26
N ALA A 137 -1.68 10.04 -32.68
CA ALA A 137 -2.29 11.17 -33.37
C ALA A 137 -1.69 11.22 -34.78
N SER A 138 -2.50 10.78 -35.74
CA SER A 138 -2.14 10.65 -37.15
C SER A 138 -2.22 11.99 -37.89
N CYS A 139 -1.29 12.19 -38.84
CA CYS A 139 -1.34 12.96 -40.09
C CYS A 139 -2.13 14.28 -40.18
N LEU A 140 -1.42 15.35 -40.55
CA LEU A 140 -1.80 16.23 -41.67
C LEU A 140 -0.52 16.78 -42.35
N VAL A 141 -0.48 16.63 -43.66
CA VAL A 141 0.60 16.92 -44.60
C VAL A 141 0.60 18.42 -44.94
N MET A 142 1.76 19.04 -45.20
CA MET A 142 1.97 19.82 -46.43
C MET A 142 3.45 19.80 -46.82
N SER A 143 3.66 19.30 -48.02
CA SER A 143 4.88 19.20 -48.80
C SER A 143 5.39 20.55 -49.28
N GLU A 144 6.68 20.82 -49.08
CA GLU A 144 7.64 21.40 -50.04
C GLU A 144 8.99 20.75 -49.65
N GLY A 145 9.82 20.16 -50.51
CA GLY A 145 10.13 20.49 -51.89
C GLY A 145 11.63 20.80 -52.01
N ILE A 146 12.46 19.75 -51.92
CA ILE A 146 13.83 19.50 -52.44
C ILE A 146 14.87 20.64 -52.71
N SER A 147 16.13 20.31 -52.36
CA SER A 147 17.43 20.63 -53.02
C SER A 147 17.97 22.07 -52.92
N SER A 148 19.27 22.33 -52.81
CA SER A 148 20.50 21.51 -52.87
C SER A 148 21.67 22.30 -52.27
N GLU A 149 22.69 21.57 -51.84
CA GLU A 149 24.04 22.01 -51.52
C GLU A 149 24.72 22.75 -52.71
N SER A 150 25.43 23.83 -52.39
CA SER A 150 26.74 24.19 -52.96
C SER A 150 27.42 25.24 -52.09
#